data_AF-A0AAU8I3G4-F1
#
_entry.id   AF-A0AAU8I3G4-F1
#
_cell.length_a   1.000
_cell.length_b   1.000
_cell.length_c   1.000
_cell.angle_alpha   90.00
_cell.angle_beta   90.00
_cell.angle_gamma   90.00
#
_symmetry.space_group_name_H-M   'P 1'
#
loop_
_entity.id
_entity.type
_entity.pdbx_description
1 polymer ?
#
loop_
_entity_poly.entity_id
_entity_poly.type
_entity_poly.pdbx_seq_one_letter_code
_entity_poly.pdbx_strand_id
1 'polypeptide(L)'
;MQSASAAGEPLSCAAEIGADAAAARVATCRAVSPATHPPCNAANSCAMIDDEIARSCALLGRDGPTTTAGCGAAADSPQAAADVVRRYYAAINARDYPVAWQQWGEDGRPGQSYDAFKAGFARTRAVTVTIGALGAGDGAAGSVYQPVPVTVEATLTDGTRQRFRGDYVLRRVNGVDGASAAQLRWRIDSAKLQELPAQ
;
A
#
# COMPACT_ATOMS: atom_id res chain seq x y z
N MET A 1 -32.46 6.30 -0.24
CA MET A 1 -31.90 6.38 -1.60
C MET A 1 -30.49 5.83 -1.54
N GLN A 2 -30.30 4.53 -1.78
CA GLN A 2 -28.99 3.90 -1.85
C GLN A 2 -28.48 4.04 -3.27
N SER A 3 -27.47 4.89 -3.47
CA SER A 3 -26.75 5.01 -4.72
C SER A 3 -26.06 3.67 -5.02
N ALA A 4 -26.40 3.06 -6.16
CA ALA A 4 -25.63 1.96 -6.70
C ALA A 4 -24.26 2.51 -7.15
N SER A 5 -23.17 2.04 -6.53
CA SER A 5 -21.82 2.36 -7.00
C SER A 5 -21.63 1.85 -8.42
N ALA A 6 -21.15 2.73 -9.31
CA ALA A 6 -20.80 2.35 -10.67
C ALA A 6 -19.70 1.28 -10.65
N ALA A 7 -19.86 0.24 -11.46
CA ALA A 7 -18.83 -0.77 -11.66
C ALA A 7 -17.60 -0.11 -12.32
N GLY A 8 -16.62 0.30 -11.51
CA GLY A 8 -15.37 0.90 -12.01
C GLY A 8 -14.76 1.99 -11.15
N GLU A 9 -15.48 2.54 -10.17
CA GLU A 9 -14.91 3.51 -9.23
C GLU A 9 -14.33 2.84 -7.97
N PRO A 10 -13.26 3.41 -7.38
CA PRO A 10 -12.76 2.94 -6.11
C PRO A 10 -13.82 2.99 -5.01
N LEU A 11 -13.81 2.00 -4.11
CA LEU A 11 -14.57 2.06 -2.87
C LEU A 11 -14.07 3.25 -2.04
N SER A 12 -15.00 3.95 -1.40
CA SER A 12 -14.66 4.98 -0.44
C SER A 12 -14.20 4.35 0.87
N CYS A 13 -13.34 5.05 1.61
CA CYS A 13 -12.87 4.55 2.90
C CYS A 13 -14.03 4.35 3.89
N ALA A 14 -15.07 5.17 3.79
CA ALA A 14 -16.31 4.98 4.56
C ALA A 14 -17.04 3.66 4.19
N ALA A 15 -16.99 3.23 2.93
CA ALA A 15 -17.54 1.93 2.51
C ALA A 15 -16.65 0.76 2.95
N GLU A 16 -15.33 0.97 3.06
CA GLU A 16 -14.38 -0.06 3.48
C GLU A 16 -14.43 -0.33 5.00
N ILE A 17 -14.49 0.72 5.83
CA ILE A 17 -14.31 0.60 7.30
C ILE A 17 -15.41 1.28 8.13
N GLY A 18 -16.44 1.83 7.50
CA GLY A 18 -17.50 2.60 8.17
C GLY A 18 -17.16 4.09 8.36
N ALA A 19 -18.21 4.90 8.53
CA ALA A 19 -18.09 6.36 8.53
C ALA A 19 -17.21 6.92 9.65
N ASP A 20 -17.40 6.45 10.88
CA ASP A 20 -16.66 6.99 12.05
C ASP A 20 -15.16 6.67 11.96
N ALA A 21 -14.82 5.45 11.58
CA ALA A 21 -13.43 5.03 11.43
C ALA A 21 -12.76 5.74 10.24
N ALA A 22 -13.48 5.95 9.13
CA ALA A 22 -12.99 6.74 8.00
C ALA A 22 -12.77 8.22 8.39
N ALA A 23 -13.68 8.81 9.18
CA ALA A 23 -13.53 10.18 9.66
C ALA A 23 -12.29 10.33 10.57
N ALA A 24 -12.05 9.36 11.46
CA ALA A 24 -10.84 9.32 12.29
C ALA A 24 -9.57 9.24 11.45
N ARG A 25 -9.55 8.38 10.41
CA ARG A 25 -8.41 8.26 9.49
C ARG A 25 -8.17 9.54 8.70
N VAL A 26 -9.22 10.21 8.23
CA VAL A 26 -9.12 11.51 7.56
C VAL A 26 -8.58 12.59 8.50
N ALA A 27 -9.00 12.60 9.77
CA ALA A 27 -8.47 13.52 10.76
C ALA A 27 -6.95 13.34 10.95
N THR A 28 -6.48 12.09 11.07
CA THR A 28 -5.03 11.78 11.11
C THR A 28 -4.31 12.30 9.86
N CYS A 29 -4.85 12.04 8.67
CA CYS A 29 -4.28 12.51 7.40
C CYS A 29 -4.12 14.03 7.37
N ARG A 30 -5.16 14.77 7.76
CA ARG A 30 -5.13 16.25 7.80
C ARG A 30 -4.18 16.80 8.86
N ALA A 31 -3.91 16.05 9.93
CA ALA A 31 -2.99 16.48 10.98
C ALA A 31 -1.52 16.41 10.55
N VAL A 32 -1.18 15.46 9.67
CA VAL A 32 0.21 15.23 9.21
C VAL A 32 0.49 15.79 7.82
N SER A 33 -0.55 16.06 7.02
CA SER A 33 -0.42 16.57 5.66
C SER A 33 -0.80 18.05 5.55
N PRO A 34 0.01 18.87 4.85
CA PRO A 34 -0.39 20.23 4.49
C PRO A 34 -1.48 20.26 3.42
N ALA A 35 -1.84 19.12 2.80
CA ALA A 35 -2.83 19.05 1.73
C ALA A 35 -4.26 18.99 2.29
N THR A 36 -5.03 20.05 2.10
CA THR A 36 -6.48 20.04 2.30
C THR A 36 -7.19 19.74 0.97
N HIS A 37 -7.29 18.44 0.63
CA HIS A 37 -7.78 17.78 -0.62
C HIS A 37 -6.78 17.87 -1.79
N PRO A 38 -6.07 16.79 -2.19
CA PRO A 38 -6.69 15.64 -2.90
C PRO A 38 -6.68 14.21 -2.26
N PRO A 39 -5.85 13.84 -1.27
CA PRO A 39 -5.90 12.48 -0.67
C PRO A 39 -6.67 12.36 0.68
N CYS A 40 -6.67 13.38 1.55
CA CYS A 40 -7.31 13.31 2.89
C CYS A 40 -8.84 13.53 2.87
N ASN A 41 -9.58 12.63 2.21
CA ASN A 41 -11.03 12.68 2.06
C ASN A 41 -11.65 11.28 2.22
N ALA A 42 -12.71 11.15 3.01
CA ALA A 42 -13.38 9.86 3.26
C ALA A 42 -14.06 9.26 2.01
N ALA A 43 -14.27 10.08 0.96
CA ALA A 43 -14.72 9.62 -0.34
C ALA A 43 -13.62 8.87 -1.14
N ASN A 44 -12.34 9.09 -0.81
CA ASN A 44 -11.23 8.34 -1.39
C ASN A 44 -11.09 6.97 -0.70
N SER A 45 -10.39 6.04 -1.34
CA SER A 45 -10.06 4.76 -0.72
C SER A 45 -9.20 4.93 0.54
N CYS A 46 -9.32 4.02 1.51
CA CYS A 46 -8.47 4.03 2.69
C CYS A 46 -7.00 3.91 2.29
N ALA A 47 -6.69 3.12 1.26
CA ALA A 47 -5.33 2.97 0.77
C ALA A 47 -4.72 4.29 0.27
N MET A 48 -5.51 5.14 -0.41
CA MET A 48 -5.06 6.47 -0.83
C MET A 48 -4.78 7.38 0.37
N ILE A 49 -5.66 7.37 1.38
CA ILE A 49 -5.49 8.18 2.60
C ILE A 49 -4.24 7.71 3.37
N ASP A 50 -4.06 6.39 3.51
CA ASP A 50 -2.91 5.80 4.21
C ASP A 50 -1.59 6.01 3.44
N ASP A 51 -1.64 6.06 2.11
CA ASP A 51 -0.48 6.38 1.25
C ASP A 51 0.01 7.81 1.51
N GLU A 52 -0.92 8.76 1.63
CA GLU A 52 -0.63 10.16 1.96
C GLU A 52 -0.12 10.35 3.38
N ILE A 53 -0.71 9.66 4.36
CA ILE A 53 -0.21 9.67 5.75
C ILE A 53 1.26 9.23 5.75
N ALA A 54 1.57 8.11 5.08
CA ALA A 54 2.94 7.62 5.00
C ALA A 54 3.89 8.60 4.30
N ARG A 55 3.45 9.22 3.20
CA ARG A 55 4.22 10.25 2.48
C ARG A 55 4.53 11.45 3.37
N SER A 56 3.53 11.96 4.07
CA SER A 56 3.64 13.16 4.90
C SER A 56 4.47 12.90 6.15
N CYS A 57 4.26 11.76 6.82
CA CYS A 57 5.05 11.34 7.95
C CYS A 57 6.54 11.14 7.60
N ALA A 58 6.83 10.60 6.42
CA ALA A 58 8.21 10.49 5.94
C ALA A 58 8.89 11.85 5.70
N LEU A 59 8.13 12.90 5.38
CA LEU A 59 8.65 14.27 5.27
C LEU A 59 8.90 14.88 6.65
N LEU A 60 7.94 14.75 7.57
CA LEU A 60 8.08 15.28 8.93
C LEU A 60 9.22 14.62 9.72
N GLY A 61 9.43 13.31 9.53
CA GLY A 61 10.48 12.55 10.18
C GLY A 61 11.90 12.79 9.63
N ARG A 62 12.07 13.58 8.55
CA ARG A 62 13.41 13.93 8.04
C ARG A 62 14.15 14.94 8.92
N ASP A 63 13.41 15.81 9.60
CA ASP A 63 13.97 17.02 10.26
C ASP A 63 13.79 17.03 11.79
N GLY A 64 13.30 15.96 12.42
CA GLY A 64 12.96 15.97 13.86
C GLY A 64 12.59 14.60 14.46
N PRO A 65 12.29 14.55 15.77
CA PRO A 65 12.15 13.29 16.51
C PRO A 65 11.02 12.40 15.95
N THR A 66 11.30 11.10 15.95
CA THR A 66 10.60 10.00 15.26
C THR A 66 9.16 9.72 15.72
N THR A 67 8.58 10.59 16.56
CA THR A 67 7.31 10.37 17.26
C THR A 67 6.31 11.49 17.00
N THR A 68 6.01 11.74 15.73
CA THR A 68 4.86 12.58 15.37
C THR A 68 3.57 11.81 15.65
N ALA A 69 2.69 12.35 16.49
CA ALA A 69 1.39 11.73 16.77
C ALA A 69 0.60 11.54 15.46
N GLY A 70 0.06 10.33 15.24
CA GLY A 70 -0.62 9.97 14.00
C GLY A 70 0.31 9.38 12.92
N CYS A 71 1.62 9.48 13.08
CA CYS A 71 2.58 8.74 12.27
C CYS A 71 2.83 7.35 12.85
N GLY A 72 2.86 6.35 11.96
CA GLY A 72 3.12 4.95 12.30
C GLY A 72 4.61 4.67 12.53
N ALA A 73 5.05 3.48 12.11
CA ALA A 73 6.46 3.12 12.19
C ALA A 73 7.37 4.10 11.42
N ALA A 74 8.64 4.17 11.81
CA ALA A 74 9.65 4.97 11.11
C ALA A 74 9.67 4.62 9.61
N ALA A 75 9.75 5.64 8.75
CA ALA A 75 9.54 5.49 7.30
C ALA A 75 10.56 4.57 6.61
N ASP A 76 11.74 4.40 7.20
CA ASP A 76 12.82 3.53 6.73
C ASP A 76 12.81 2.13 7.35
N SER A 77 11.90 1.86 8.29
CA SER A 77 11.85 0.58 9.00
C SER A 77 11.34 -0.58 8.13
N PRO A 78 11.65 -1.84 8.52
CA PRO A 78 11.06 -3.03 7.92
C PRO A 78 9.52 -3.01 7.96
N GLN A 79 8.93 -2.43 9.01
CA GLN A 79 7.49 -2.33 9.16
C GLN A 79 6.89 -1.39 8.11
N ALA A 80 7.52 -0.25 7.82
CA ALA A 80 7.05 0.64 6.76
C ALA A 80 7.09 -0.02 5.36
N ALA A 81 8.06 -0.91 5.12
CA ALA A 81 8.10 -1.73 3.91
C ALA A 81 6.93 -2.73 3.85
N ALA A 82 6.63 -3.40 4.96
CA ALA A 82 5.46 -4.28 5.06
C ALA A 82 4.14 -3.53 4.84
N ASP A 83 4.04 -2.29 5.32
CA ASP A 83 2.85 -1.46 5.14
C ASP A 83 2.60 -1.08 3.67
N VAL A 84 3.64 -1.02 2.82
CA VAL A 84 3.48 -0.88 1.35
C VAL A 84 2.73 -2.09 0.77
N VAL A 85 3.05 -3.30 1.22
CA VAL A 85 2.36 -4.52 0.74
C VAL A 85 0.91 -4.57 1.26
N ARG A 86 0.66 -4.12 2.49
CA ARG A 86 -0.70 -3.99 3.01
C ARG A 86 -1.52 -2.98 2.22
N ARG A 87 -0.96 -1.80 1.94
CA ARG A 87 -1.60 -0.77 1.10
C ARG A 87 -1.88 -1.26 -0.31
N TYR A 88 -0.95 -2.01 -0.92
CA TYR A 88 -1.14 -2.61 -2.24
C TYR A 88 -2.40 -3.48 -2.31
N TYR A 89 -2.58 -4.40 -1.35
CA TYR A 89 -3.76 -5.27 -1.32
C TYR A 89 -5.04 -4.55 -0.85
N ALA A 90 -4.93 -3.55 0.03
CA ALA A 90 -6.06 -2.70 0.38
C ALA A 90 -6.58 -1.91 -0.83
N ALA A 91 -5.67 -1.34 -1.63
CA ALA A 91 -6.01 -0.65 -2.87
C ALA A 91 -6.67 -1.60 -3.89
N ILE A 92 -6.18 -2.83 -4.02
CA ILE A 92 -6.83 -3.86 -4.87
C ILE A 92 -8.26 -4.16 -4.40
N ASN A 93 -8.47 -4.35 -3.08
CA ASN A 93 -9.81 -4.57 -2.53
C ASN A 93 -10.76 -3.39 -2.76
N ALA A 94 -10.22 -2.17 -2.64
CA ALA A 94 -10.94 -0.95 -2.94
C ALA A 94 -11.13 -0.72 -4.45
N ARG A 95 -10.55 -1.55 -5.34
CA ARG A 95 -10.49 -1.32 -6.80
C ARG A 95 -9.79 -0.01 -7.18
N ASP A 96 -8.98 0.53 -6.27
CA ASP A 96 -8.12 1.67 -6.48
C ASP A 96 -6.82 1.23 -7.16
N TYR A 97 -6.96 0.78 -8.41
CA TYR A 97 -5.82 0.30 -9.19
C TYR A 97 -4.71 1.34 -9.42
N PRO A 98 -4.99 2.66 -9.55
CA PRO A 98 -3.93 3.67 -9.58
C PRO A 98 -3.04 3.63 -8.33
N VAL A 99 -3.64 3.58 -7.13
CA VAL A 99 -2.88 3.55 -5.87
C VAL A 99 -2.12 2.23 -5.72
N ALA A 100 -2.74 1.11 -6.11
CA ALA A 100 -2.08 -0.20 -6.10
C ALA A 100 -0.87 -0.24 -7.04
N TRP A 101 -1.01 0.30 -8.25
CA TRP A 101 0.06 0.42 -9.24
C TRP A 101 1.24 1.23 -8.70
N GLN A 102 0.96 2.38 -8.09
CA GLN A 102 1.99 3.26 -7.52
C GLN A 102 2.81 2.63 -6.38
N GLN A 103 2.32 1.55 -5.74
CA GLN A 103 3.12 0.83 -4.74
C GLN A 103 4.36 0.16 -5.35
N TRP A 104 4.37 -0.10 -6.67
CA TRP A 104 5.54 -0.58 -7.41
C TRP A 104 6.47 0.55 -7.89
N GLY A 105 5.97 1.80 -7.89
CA GLY A 105 6.63 2.97 -8.50
C GLY A 105 5.76 3.60 -9.59
N GLU A 106 6.22 4.70 -10.17
CA GLU A 106 5.48 5.45 -11.20
C GLU A 106 5.16 4.59 -12.43
N ASP A 107 6.12 3.77 -12.86
CA ASP A 107 6.02 2.90 -14.03
C ASP A 107 5.45 1.50 -13.71
N GLY A 108 5.04 1.25 -12.47
CA GLY A 108 4.54 -0.05 -12.03
C GLY A 108 5.61 -1.15 -12.04
N ARG A 109 5.16 -2.40 -12.19
CA ARG A 109 6.06 -3.55 -12.29
C ARG A 109 6.72 -3.61 -13.67
N PRO A 110 8.06 -3.77 -13.77
CA PRO A 110 8.73 -3.93 -15.07
C PRO A 110 8.11 -5.04 -15.93
N GLY A 111 7.81 -4.72 -17.20
CA GLY A 111 7.25 -5.66 -18.17
C GLY A 111 5.75 -5.90 -18.07
N GLN A 112 5.02 -5.16 -17.22
CA GLN A 112 3.56 -5.20 -17.15
C GLN A 112 3.00 -3.84 -17.55
N SER A 113 1.91 -3.80 -18.33
CA SER A 113 1.18 -2.55 -18.60
C SER A 113 0.11 -2.31 -17.53
N TYR A 114 -0.30 -1.06 -17.35
CA TYR A 114 -1.35 -0.71 -16.40
C TYR A 114 -2.69 -1.39 -16.71
N ASP A 115 -3.06 -1.53 -17.99
CA ASP A 115 -4.29 -2.22 -18.38
C ASP A 115 -4.20 -3.73 -18.12
N ALA A 116 -3.05 -4.36 -18.38
CA ALA A 116 -2.84 -5.76 -18.04
C ALA A 116 -2.88 -6.00 -16.53
N PHE A 117 -2.32 -5.07 -15.74
CA PHE A 117 -2.40 -5.09 -14.28
C PHE A 117 -3.85 -5.05 -13.78
N LYS A 118 -4.65 -4.08 -14.23
CA LYS A 118 -6.08 -3.97 -13.89
C LYS A 118 -6.85 -5.23 -14.28
N ALA A 119 -6.65 -5.71 -15.51
CA ALA A 119 -7.33 -6.89 -16.03
C ALA A 119 -7.04 -8.14 -15.19
N GLY A 120 -5.81 -8.29 -14.69
CA GLY A 120 -5.41 -9.39 -13.81
C GLY A 120 -6.21 -9.47 -12.51
N PHE A 121 -6.74 -8.34 -12.01
CA PHE A 121 -7.53 -8.28 -10.78
C PHE A 121 -9.04 -8.16 -11.01
N ALA A 122 -9.53 -8.15 -12.26
CA ALA A 122 -10.94 -7.90 -12.58
C ALA A 122 -11.91 -8.93 -11.96
N ARG A 123 -11.45 -10.17 -11.72
CA ARG A 123 -12.24 -11.24 -11.08
C ARG A 123 -12.00 -11.35 -9.58
N THR A 124 -11.20 -10.47 -8.99
CA THR A 124 -10.90 -10.50 -7.56
C THR A 124 -12.04 -9.86 -6.79
N ARG A 125 -12.66 -10.61 -5.89
CA ARG A 125 -13.70 -10.10 -4.97
C ARG A 125 -13.11 -9.53 -3.70
N ALA A 126 -12.15 -10.25 -3.11
CA ALA A 126 -11.46 -9.83 -1.89
C ALA A 126 -10.09 -10.51 -1.79
N VAL A 127 -9.14 -9.85 -1.16
CA VAL A 127 -7.81 -10.36 -0.86
C VAL A 127 -7.47 -10.04 0.60
N THR A 128 -7.02 -11.04 1.33
CA THR A 128 -6.42 -10.85 2.66
C THR A 128 -4.94 -11.14 2.56
N VAL A 129 -4.10 -10.24 3.09
CA VAL A 129 -2.66 -10.46 3.19
C VAL A 129 -2.23 -10.57 4.65
N THR A 130 -1.55 -11.65 4.96
CA THR A 130 -0.87 -11.85 6.25
C THR A 130 0.61 -11.65 6.03
N ILE A 131 1.19 -10.67 6.73
CA ILE A 131 2.64 -10.44 6.75
C ILE A 131 3.28 -11.43 7.73
N GLY A 132 4.30 -12.14 7.29
CA GLY A 132 5.10 -13.04 8.12
C GLY A 132 6.11 -12.29 9.00
N ALA A 133 7.00 -13.04 9.66
CA ALA A 133 8.06 -12.44 10.46
C ALA A 133 9.01 -11.63 9.57
N LEU A 134 9.25 -10.37 9.95
CA LEU A 134 10.16 -9.48 9.23
C LEU A 134 11.59 -9.72 9.73
N GLY A 135 12.49 -10.04 8.79
CA GLY A 135 13.92 -10.11 9.04
C GLY A 135 14.61 -8.75 8.89
N ALA A 136 15.91 -8.71 9.16
CA ALA A 136 16.74 -7.57 8.81
C ALA A 136 16.75 -7.36 7.30
N GLY A 137 16.69 -6.10 6.86
CA GLY A 137 16.89 -5.75 5.46
C GLY A 137 18.38 -5.78 5.10
N ASP A 138 18.66 -5.94 3.80
CA ASP A 138 20.01 -5.90 3.26
C ASP A 138 20.29 -4.52 2.65
N GLY A 139 21.25 -3.81 3.26
CA GLY A 139 21.78 -2.57 2.70
C GLY A 139 22.82 -2.86 1.62
N ALA A 140 22.62 -2.32 0.42
CA ALA A 140 23.58 -2.33 -0.68
C ALA A 140 24.08 -0.90 -0.98
N ALA A 141 25.09 -0.77 -1.84
CA ALA A 141 25.55 0.54 -2.31
C ALA A 141 24.40 1.31 -2.99
N GLY A 142 23.92 2.37 -2.33
CA GLY A 142 22.88 3.27 -2.84
C GLY A 142 21.42 2.81 -2.70
N SER A 143 21.13 1.61 -2.22
CA SER A 143 19.75 1.14 -1.99
C SER A 143 19.65 0.19 -0.81
N VAL A 144 18.50 0.19 -0.13
CA VAL A 144 18.15 -0.80 0.89
C VAL A 144 17.06 -1.69 0.34
N TYR A 145 17.18 -3.00 0.59
CA TYR A 145 16.18 -4.00 0.22
C TYR A 145 15.59 -4.64 1.47
N GLN A 146 14.27 -4.80 1.51
CA GLN A 146 13.57 -5.43 2.61
C GLN A 146 12.71 -6.59 2.09
N PRO A 147 13.06 -7.85 2.43
CA PRO A 147 12.18 -8.99 2.23
C PRO A 147 10.96 -8.88 3.15
N VAL A 148 9.78 -9.11 2.60
CA VAL A 148 8.49 -9.14 3.30
C VAL A 148 7.79 -10.46 2.96
N PRO A 149 7.88 -11.47 3.84
CA PRO A 149 7.18 -12.73 3.67
C PRO A 149 5.68 -12.53 3.78
N VAL A 150 4.91 -13.20 2.94
CA VAL A 150 3.45 -13.09 2.91
C VAL A 150 2.75 -14.43 2.74
N THR A 151 1.55 -14.50 3.29
CA THR A 151 0.49 -15.42 2.85
C THR A 151 -0.67 -14.60 2.35
N VAL A 152 -1.12 -14.86 1.12
CA VAL A 152 -2.18 -14.10 0.44
C VAL A 152 -3.34 -15.04 0.17
N GLU A 153 -4.52 -14.66 0.61
CA GLU A 153 -5.76 -15.40 0.40
C GLU A 153 -6.69 -14.56 -0.47
N ALA A 154 -6.92 -15.01 -1.70
CA ALA A 154 -7.79 -14.33 -2.65
C ALA A 154 -9.11 -15.10 -2.78
N THR A 155 -10.20 -14.36 -2.84
CA THR A 155 -11.52 -14.89 -3.20
C THR A 155 -11.95 -14.24 -4.50
N LEU A 156 -12.28 -15.07 -5.50
CA LEU A 156 -12.74 -14.61 -6.80
C LEU A 156 -14.25 -14.31 -6.79
N THR A 157 -14.72 -13.62 -7.82
CA THR A 157 -16.15 -13.28 -7.98
C THR A 157 -17.06 -14.50 -8.07
N ASP A 158 -16.56 -15.63 -8.58
CA ASP A 158 -17.28 -16.92 -8.62
C ASP A 158 -17.24 -17.69 -7.28
N GLY A 159 -16.57 -17.15 -6.26
CA GLY A 159 -16.42 -17.79 -4.95
C GLY A 159 -15.22 -18.71 -4.81
N THR A 160 -14.45 -18.96 -5.87
CA THR A 160 -13.19 -19.71 -5.80
C THR A 160 -12.24 -19.04 -4.81
N ARG A 161 -11.64 -19.84 -3.93
CA ARG A 161 -10.60 -19.40 -3.00
C ARG A 161 -9.24 -19.88 -3.47
N GLN A 162 -8.30 -18.96 -3.55
CA GLN A 162 -6.91 -19.24 -3.88
C GLN A 162 -6.03 -18.77 -2.74
N ARG A 163 -4.94 -19.49 -2.50
CA ARG A 163 -3.96 -19.13 -1.49
C ARG A 163 -2.56 -19.14 -2.07
N PHE A 164 -1.78 -18.13 -1.74
CA PHE A 164 -0.41 -17.97 -2.19
C PHE A 164 0.51 -17.76 -0.99
N ARG A 165 1.75 -18.23 -1.10
CA ARG A 165 2.82 -17.94 -0.14
C ARG A 165 4.07 -17.54 -0.89
N GLY A 166 4.83 -16.62 -0.32
CA GLY A 166 6.12 -16.24 -0.84
C GLY A 166 6.56 -14.90 -0.28
N ASP A 167 7.33 -14.14 -1.07
CA ASP A 167 8.01 -12.94 -0.61
C ASP A 167 7.82 -11.79 -1.59
N TYR A 168 7.59 -10.61 -1.02
CA TYR A 168 7.82 -9.35 -1.68
C TYR A 168 9.22 -8.85 -1.33
N VAL A 169 9.91 -8.24 -2.28
CA VAL A 169 11.12 -7.45 -2.02
C VAL A 169 10.77 -6.00 -2.23
N LEU A 170 10.92 -5.20 -1.18
CA LEU A 170 10.75 -3.76 -1.24
C LEU A 170 12.14 -3.12 -1.40
N ARG A 171 12.20 -1.99 -2.10
CA ARG A 171 13.42 -1.21 -2.31
C ARG A 171 13.18 0.25 -1.97
N ARG A 172 14.20 0.91 -1.41
CA ARG A 172 14.32 2.36 -1.32
C ARG A 172 15.76 2.81 -1.56
N VAL A 173 15.98 4.08 -1.89
CA VAL A 173 17.34 4.65 -1.91
C VAL A 173 17.87 4.72 -0.48
N ASN A 174 19.15 4.40 -0.29
CA ASN A 174 19.80 4.56 1.02
C ASN A 174 19.85 6.06 1.37
N GLY A 175 19.65 6.45 2.63
CA GLY A 175 19.48 7.85 3.05
C GLY A 175 20.67 8.75 2.76
N VAL A 176 20.83 9.17 1.51
CA VAL A 176 21.91 10.04 1.03
C VAL A 176 21.43 11.49 0.91
N ASP A 177 22.33 12.43 1.19
CA ASP A 177 22.06 13.85 1.03
C ASP A 177 21.63 14.17 -0.41
N GLY A 178 20.54 14.91 -0.56
CA GLY A 178 19.94 15.26 -1.85
C GLY A 178 18.90 14.27 -2.40
N ALA A 179 18.65 13.14 -1.73
CA ALA A 179 17.59 12.21 -2.16
C ALA A 179 16.18 12.80 -1.99
N SER A 180 15.37 12.75 -3.05
CA SER A 180 13.99 13.22 -3.03
C SER A 180 13.10 12.37 -2.11
N ALA A 181 11.94 12.91 -1.71
CA ALA A 181 10.93 12.18 -0.92
C ALA A 181 10.49 10.89 -1.61
N ALA A 182 10.29 10.94 -2.93
CA ALA A 182 9.92 9.78 -3.74
C ALA A 182 11.03 8.72 -3.78
N GLN A 183 12.31 9.14 -3.84
CA GLN A 183 13.46 8.21 -3.86
C GLN A 183 13.63 7.46 -2.53
N LEU A 184 13.36 8.12 -1.41
CA LEU A 184 13.47 7.51 -0.07
C LEU A 184 12.25 6.67 0.31
N ARG A 185 11.22 6.60 -0.52
CA ARG A 185 10.01 5.80 -0.27
C ARG A 185 10.26 4.34 -0.59
N TRP A 186 9.78 3.45 0.28
CA TRP A 186 9.69 2.03 -0.05
C TRP A 186 8.74 1.82 -1.24
N ARG A 187 9.17 1.01 -2.21
CA ARG A 187 8.35 0.53 -3.33
C ARG A 187 8.59 -0.95 -3.56
N ILE A 188 7.61 -1.63 -4.14
CA ILE A 188 7.76 -3.03 -4.53
C ILE A 188 8.71 -3.11 -5.71
N ASP A 189 9.83 -3.82 -5.50
CA ASP A 189 10.84 -4.10 -6.52
C ASP A 189 10.54 -5.41 -7.23
N SER A 190 10.21 -6.44 -6.47
CA SER A 190 9.80 -7.74 -7.00
C SER A 190 8.84 -8.48 -6.07
N ALA A 191 8.14 -9.48 -6.62
CA ALA A 191 7.32 -10.40 -5.86
C ALA A 191 7.47 -11.81 -6.43
N LYS A 192 7.63 -12.79 -5.55
CA LYS A 192 7.66 -14.22 -5.88
C LYS A 192 6.61 -14.90 -5.01
N LEU A 193 5.47 -15.23 -5.61
CA LEU A 193 4.36 -15.89 -4.93
C LEU A 193 4.11 -17.24 -5.60
N GLN A 194 3.99 -18.28 -4.79
CA GLN A 194 3.62 -19.61 -5.23
C GLN A 194 2.19 -19.90 -4.79
N GLU A 195 1.34 -20.34 -5.73
CA GLU A 195 0.02 -20.86 -5.38
C GLU A 195 0.17 -22.14 -4.57
N LEU A 196 -0.54 -22.19 -3.44
CA LEU A 196 -0.60 -23.35 -2.59
C LEU A 196 -1.77 -24.24 -3.05
N PRO A 197 -1.65 -25.57 -2.92
CA PRO A 197 -2.76 -26.48 -3.19
C PRO A 197 -4.02 -26.07 -2.44
N ALA A 198 -5.18 -26.24 -3.08
CA ALA A 198 -6.46 -26.13 -2.42
C ALA A 198 -6.50 -27.13 -1.25
N GLN A 199 -6.95 -26.67 -0.08
CA GLN A 199 -7.21 -27.53 1.07
C GLN A 199 -8.60 -28.15 0.97
#